data_AF-A0A1I5LMC0-F1
#
_entry.id   AF-A0A1I5LMC0-F1
#
_cell.length_a   1.000
_cell.length_b   1.000
_cell.length_c   1.000
_cell.angle_alpha   90.00
_cell.angle_beta   90.00
_cell.angle_gamma   90.00
#
_symmetry.space_group_name_H-M   'P 1'
#
loop_
_entity.id
_entity.type
_entity.pdbx_description
1 polymer ?
#
loop_
_entity_poly.entity_id
_entity_poly.type
_entity_poly.pdbx_seq_one_letter_code
_entity_poly.pdbx_strand_id
1 'polypeptide(L)'
;MKQNLILIFIILFATVAFLINRSRLHTTQSNLNHIDHKKEKHLHQNSKEKIEDIHSVKYLESYIEDVINNGSSQKLGFAYGDMQAGFADKDAAKKIAAYVVTLSGKQPTHPEWVKEGHTFYISNCGGCHGEDGKGIHGTFPDLTRETLLGIERR
;
A
#
# COMPACT_ATOMS: atom_id res chain seq x y z
N MET A 1 -15.88 -65.33 -19.65
CA MET A 1 -14.68 -64.83 -20.38
C MET A 1 -14.72 -63.34 -20.75
N LYS A 2 -15.87 -62.71 -21.05
CA LYS A 2 -15.93 -61.29 -21.48
C LYS A 2 -15.77 -60.24 -20.36
N GLN A 3 -16.12 -60.53 -19.11
CA GLN A 3 -15.97 -59.58 -17.99
C GLN A 3 -14.51 -59.32 -17.56
N ASN A 4 -13.65 -60.35 -17.60
CA ASN A 4 -12.25 -60.21 -17.21
C ASN A 4 -11.46 -59.35 -18.22
N LEU A 5 -11.90 -59.30 -19.49
CA LEU A 5 -11.25 -58.51 -20.52
C LEU A 5 -11.46 -57.00 -20.30
N ILE A 6 -12.65 -56.60 -19.86
CA ILE A 6 -12.97 -55.18 -19.60
C ILE A 6 -12.15 -54.64 -18.42
N LEU A 7 -11.98 -55.44 -17.36
CA LEU A 7 -11.17 -55.07 -16.20
C LEU A 7 -9.69 -54.87 -16.56
N ILE A 8 -9.15 -55.70 -17.47
CA ILE A 8 -7.77 -55.55 -17.96
C ILE A 8 -7.60 -54.25 -18.74
N PHE A 9 -8.57 -53.86 -19.57
CA PHE A 9 -8.51 -52.59 -20.30
C PHE A 9 -8.56 -51.36 -19.40
N ILE A 10 -9.36 -51.38 -18.32
CA ILE A 10 -9.43 -50.27 -17.36
C ILE A 10 -8.10 -50.10 -16.62
N ILE A 11 -7.50 -51.21 -16.16
CA ILE A 11 -6.21 -51.18 -15.45
C ILE A 11 -5.08 -50.73 -16.40
N LEU A 12 -5.09 -51.19 -17.65
CA LEU A 12 -4.12 -50.76 -18.66
C LEU A 12 -4.26 -49.26 -18.95
N PHE A 13 -5.49 -48.75 -19.09
CA PHE A 13 -5.73 -47.32 -19.32
C PHE A 13 -5.28 -46.47 -18.13
N ALA A 14 -5.56 -46.91 -16.89
CA ALA A 14 -5.15 -46.21 -15.68
C ALA A 14 -3.62 -46.17 -15.51
N THR A 15 -2.93 -47.27 -15.82
CA THR A 15 -1.45 -47.33 -15.73
C THR A 15 -0.79 -46.48 -16.82
N VAL A 16 -1.32 -46.48 -18.04
CA VAL A 16 -0.83 -45.62 -19.12
C VAL A 16 -1.07 -44.14 -18.80
N ALA A 17 -2.25 -43.76 -18.29
CA ALA A 17 -2.53 -42.40 -17.86
C ALA A 17 -1.62 -41.94 -16.71
N PHE A 18 -1.34 -42.83 -15.75
CA PHE A 18 -0.44 -42.56 -14.63
C PHE A 18 1.02 -42.38 -15.09
N LEU A 19 1.48 -43.19 -16.04
CA LEU A 19 2.82 -43.06 -16.63
C LEU A 19 2.97 -41.76 -17.43
N ILE A 20 1.95 -41.38 -18.22
CA ILE A 20 1.94 -40.11 -18.97
C ILE A 20 1.95 -38.90 -18.01
N ASN A 21 1.21 -38.96 -16.91
CA ASN A 21 1.18 -37.89 -15.91
C ASN A 21 2.51 -37.75 -15.14
N ARG A 22 3.17 -38.88 -14.83
CA ARG A 22 4.49 -38.89 -14.16
C ARG A 22 5.58 -38.23 -15.00
N SER A 23 5.54 -38.38 -16.33
CA SER A 23 6.49 -37.73 -17.25
C SER A 23 6.40 -36.21 -17.25
N ARG A 24 5.23 -35.62 -16.93
CA ARG A 24 5.08 -34.15 -16.86
C ARG A 24 5.68 -33.55 -15.59
N LEU A 25 5.77 -34.30 -14.50
CA LEU A 25 6.37 -33.81 -13.25
C LEU A 25 7.89 -33.63 -13.35
N HIS A 26 8.56 -34.44 -14.18
CA HIS A 26 10.01 -34.42 -14.28
C HIS A 26 10.58 -33.34 -15.22
N THR A 27 9.73 -32.73 -16.07
CA THR A 27 10.14 -31.69 -17.04
C THR A 27 9.99 -30.26 -16.48
N THR A 28 9.32 -30.07 -15.35
CA THR A 28 9.12 -28.74 -14.75
C THR A 28 10.33 -28.24 -13.94
N GLN A 29 11.25 -29.12 -13.55
CA GLN A 29 12.31 -28.77 -12.61
C GLN A 29 13.63 -28.30 -13.27
N SER A 30 13.88 -28.61 -14.55
CA SER A 30 15.17 -28.27 -15.19
C SER A 30 15.26 -26.83 -15.72
N ASN A 31 14.15 -26.08 -15.75
CA ASN A 31 14.11 -24.71 -16.30
C ASN A 31 14.01 -23.59 -15.23
N LEU A 32 14.03 -23.95 -13.94
CA LEU A 32 13.97 -22.98 -12.83
C LEU A 32 15.35 -22.40 -12.49
N ASN A 33 16.43 -23.18 -12.63
CA ASN A 33 17.73 -22.79 -12.08
C ASN A 33 18.48 -21.68 -12.86
N HIS A 34 18.02 -21.28 -14.05
CA HIS A 34 18.68 -20.21 -14.83
C HIS A 34 17.95 -18.86 -14.77
N ILE A 35 16.70 -18.82 -14.29
CA ILE A 35 15.89 -17.59 -14.23
C ILE A 35 16.04 -16.90 -12.86
N ASP A 36 16.36 -17.65 -11.81
CA ASP A 36 16.32 -17.15 -10.43
C ASP A 36 17.34 -16.03 -10.16
N HIS A 37 18.56 -16.11 -10.68
CA HIS A 37 19.58 -15.08 -10.41
C HIS A 37 19.30 -13.72 -11.08
N LYS A 38 18.61 -13.69 -12.23
CA LYS A 38 18.26 -12.44 -12.93
C LYS A 38 16.99 -11.82 -12.37
N LYS A 39 16.04 -12.66 -11.94
CA LYS A 39 14.75 -12.23 -11.35
C LYS A 39 14.91 -11.67 -9.94
N GLU A 40 15.77 -12.25 -9.10
CA GLU A 40 16.05 -11.69 -7.77
C GLU A 40 16.70 -10.31 -7.83
N LYS A 41 17.69 -10.12 -8.72
CA LYS A 41 18.38 -8.83 -8.86
C LYS A 41 17.43 -7.72 -9.34
N HIS A 42 16.57 -8.01 -10.33
CA HIS A 42 15.55 -7.05 -10.78
C HIS A 42 14.42 -6.83 -9.78
N LEU A 43 14.02 -7.85 -9.01
CA LEU A 43 12.98 -7.72 -7.98
C LEU A 43 13.47 -6.90 -6.79
N HIS A 44 14.73 -7.07 -6.38
CA HIS A 44 15.36 -6.26 -5.32
C HIS A 44 15.63 -4.81 -5.73
N GLN A 45 15.85 -4.57 -7.02
CA GLN A 45 16.08 -3.21 -7.53
C GLN A 45 14.74 -2.47 -7.73
N ASN A 46 13.72 -3.13 -8.28
CA ASN A 46 12.35 -2.60 -8.31
C ASN A 46 11.75 -2.43 -6.91
N SER A 47 12.11 -3.27 -5.93
CA SER A 47 11.63 -3.10 -4.56
C SER A 47 12.31 -1.92 -3.88
N LYS A 48 13.62 -1.70 -4.06
CA LYS A 48 14.30 -0.50 -3.52
C LYS A 48 13.84 0.80 -4.18
N GLU A 49 13.70 0.84 -5.50
CA GLU A 49 13.20 2.02 -6.22
C GLU A 49 11.75 2.35 -5.84
N LYS A 50 10.90 1.32 -5.66
CA LYS A 50 9.53 1.48 -5.12
C LYS A 50 9.50 1.83 -3.63
N ILE A 51 10.52 1.44 -2.85
CA ILE A 51 10.65 1.80 -1.42
C ILE A 51 11.23 3.23 -1.25
N GLU A 52 12.06 3.71 -2.17
CA GLU A 52 12.48 5.13 -2.19
C GLU A 52 11.29 6.04 -2.54
N ASP A 53 10.36 5.57 -3.38
CA ASP A 53 9.14 6.30 -3.75
C ASP A 53 8.15 6.49 -2.58
N ILE A 54 7.96 5.50 -1.69
CA ILE A 54 7.03 5.61 -0.54
C ILE A 54 7.47 6.63 0.53
N HIS A 55 8.75 7.00 0.55
CA HIS A 55 9.27 8.02 1.46
C HIS A 55 9.37 9.40 0.80
N SER A 56 8.95 9.53 -0.46
CA SER A 56 8.94 10.82 -1.16
C SER A 56 7.87 11.76 -0.60
N VAL A 57 8.12 13.07 -0.68
CA VAL A 57 7.12 14.09 -0.34
C VAL A 57 5.87 13.94 -1.22
N LYS A 58 6.05 13.59 -2.50
CA LYS A 58 4.94 13.40 -3.43
C LYS A 58 4.03 12.25 -3.01
N TYR A 59 4.60 11.13 -2.58
CA TYR A 59 3.81 10.02 -2.04
C TYR A 59 3.05 10.45 -0.79
N LEU A 60 3.72 11.18 0.10
CA LEU A 60 3.10 11.68 1.33
C LEU A 60 1.94 12.64 1.05
N GLU A 61 2.10 13.60 0.14
CA GLU A 61 1.01 14.49 -0.29
C GLU A 61 -0.14 13.69 -0.89
N SER A 62 0.15 12.72 -1.77
CA SER A 62 -0.87 11.83 -2.35
C SER A 62 -1.62 11.02 -1.28
N TYR A 63 -0.91 10.57 -0.24
CA TYR A 63 -1.51 9.85 0.89
C TYR A 63 -2.42 10.76 1.73
N ILE A 64 -1.98 11.98 2.03
CA ILE A 64 -2.80 12.95 2.77
C ILE A 64 -4.06 13.30 1.96
N GLU A 65 -3.92 13.52 0.65
CA GLU A 65 -5.05 13.74 -0.25
C GLU A 65 -6.05 12.57 -0.22
N ASP A 66 -5.55 11.33 -0.27
CA ASP A 66 -6.38 10.13 -0.21
C ASP A 66 -7.17 10.07 1.10
N VAL A 67 -6.52 10.31 2.24
CA VAL A 67 -7.19 10.30 3.55
C VAL A 67 -8.24 11.40 3.66
N ILE A 68 -7.98 12.60 3.14
CA ILE A 68 -8.98 13.69 3.14
C ILE A 68 -10.20 13.32 2.28
N ASN A 69 -9.96 12.72 1.11
CA ASN A 69 -11.02 12.44 0.14
C ASN A 69 -11.79 11.15 0.44
N ASN A 70 -11.15 10.15 1.04
CA ASN A 70 -11.67 8.79 1.18
C ASN A 70 -11.73 8.30 2.64
N GLY A 71 -11.17 9.06 3.58
CA GLY A 71 -11.09 8.69 4.98
C GLY A 71 -9.89 7.78 5.31
N SER A 72 -9.71 7.47 6.59
CA SER A 72 -8.65 6.57 7.07
C SER A 72 -9.14 5.14 7.30
N SER A 73 -8.21 4.20 7.53
CA SER A 73 -8.53 2.81 7.90
C SER A 73 -8.52 2.60 9.42
N GLN A 74 -9.41 1.73 9.93
CA GLN A 74 -9.57 1.35 11.36
C GLN A 74 -8.33 0.79 12.07
N LYS A 75 -7.19 0.69 11.40
CA LYS A 75 -5.96 0.09 11.92
C LYS A 75 -4.99 1.08 12.54
N LEU A 76 -5.32 2.38 12.54
CA LEU A 76 -4.41 3.42 13.03
C LEU A 76 -4.45 3.60 14.56
N GLY A 77 -5.43 3.02 15.26
CA GLY A 77 -5.43 2.95 16.73
C GLY A 77 -5.63 4.29 17.43
N PHE A 78 -6.36 5.22 16.81
CA PHE A 78 -6.76 6.48 17.44
C PHE A 78 -8.06 6.31 18.23
N ALA A 79 -8.14 6.97 19.39
CA ALA A 79 -9.31 6.84 20.26
C ALA A 79 -10.61 7.39 19.63
N TYR A 80 -10.50 8.38 18.74
CA TYR A 80 -11.64 8.92 18.01
C TYR A 80 -12.14 7.98 16.89
N GLY A 81 -11.36 6.95 16.55
CA GLY A 81 -11.62 6.07 15.42
C GLY A 81 -11.12 6.66 14.10
N ASP A 82 -11.80 6.30 13.01
CA ASP A 82 -11.39 6.69 11.67
C ASP A 82 -11.72 8.14 11.34
N MET A 83 -10.80 8.75 10.60
CA MET A 83 -11.09 9.99 9.88
C MET A 83 -12.09 9.67 8.77
N GLN A 84 -13.20 10.41 8.76
CA GLN A 84 -14.20 10.34 7.70
C GLN A 84 -13.70 11.03 6.43
N ALA A 85 -14.34 10.74 5.30
CA ALA A 85 -14.06 11.39 4.02
C ALA A 85 -14.73 12.77 3.93
N GLY A 86 -14.25 13.60 3.00
CA GLY A 86 -15.02 14.75 2.48
C GLY A 86 -14.89 16.04 3.29
N PHE A 87 -13.82 16.20 4.07
CA PHE A 87 -13.54 17.44 4.82
C PHE A 87 -13.11 18.62 3.94
N ALA A 88 -12.80 18.38 2.66
CA ALA A 88 -12.46 19.41 1.69
C ALA A 88 -12.79 18.92 0.28
N ASP A 89 -12.95 19.85 -0.67
CA ASP A 89 -12.96 19.48 -2.09
C ASP A 89 -11.57 19.05 -2.57
N LYS A 90 -11.50 18.48 -3.78
CA LYS A 90 -10.27 17.91 -4.32
C LYS A 90 -9.15 18.93 -4.55
N ASP A 91 -9.46 20.20 -4.84
CA ASP A 91 -8.45 21.23 -5.04
C ASP A 91 -7.90 21.70 -3.68
N ALA A 92 -8.81 21.95 -2.73
CA ALA A 92 -8.46 22.26 -1.36
C ALA A 92 -7.64 21.12 -0.71
N ALA A 93 -7.97 19.85 -0.97
CA ALA A 93 -7.23 18.70 -0.44
C ALA A 93 -5.75 18.71 -0.85
N LYS A 94 -5.44 19.04 -2.11
CA LYS A 94 -4.05 19.17 -2.60
C LYS A 94 -3.29 20.27 -1.88
N LYS A 95 -3.94 21.42 -1.71
CA LYS A 95 -3.35 22.58 -1.03
C LYS A 95 -3.13 22.28 0.46
N ILE A 96 -4.11 21.63 1.10
CA ILE A 96 -3.97 21.15 2.49
C ILE A 96 -2.79 20.19 2.58
N ALA A 97 -2.66 19.22 1.67
CA ALA A 97 -1.54 18.28 1.68
C ALA A 97 -0.19 19.00 1.59
N ALA A 98 -0.06 19.96 0.68
CA ALA A 98 1.14 20.80 0.57
C ALA A 98 1.45 21.58 1.86
N TYR A 99 0.44 22.04 2.59
CA TYR A 99 0.65 22.66 3.91
C TYR A 99 1.06 21.61 4.97
N VAL A 100 0.33 20.50 5.07
CA VAL A 100 0.53 19.50 6.13
C VAL A 100 1.94 18.91 6.08
N VAL A 101 2.53 18.68 4.91
CA VAL A 101 3.92 18.19 4.86
C VAL A 101 4.94 19.17 5.46
N THR A 102 4.65 20.47 5.44
CA THR A 102 5.51 21.49 6.08
C THR A 102 5.51 21.38 7.61
N LEU A 103 4.42 20.86 8.21
CA LEU A 103 4.34 20.62 9.65
C LEU A 103 5.39 19.60 10.11
N SER A 104 5.74 18.66 9.23
CA SER A 104 6.81 17.68 9.46
C SER A 104 8.21 18.15 9.02
N GLY A 105 8.35 19.45 8.71
CA GLY A 105 9.61 20.05 8.26
C GLY A 105 10.00 19.72 6.81
N LYS A 106 9.10 19.13 6.02
CA LYS A 106 9.36 18.77 4.61
C LYS A 106 8.99 19.92 3.68
N GLN A 107 9.70 20.01 2.55
CA GLN A 107 9.37 20.97 1.49
C GLN A 107 8.31 20.34 0.55
N PRO A 108 7.11 20.92 0.42
CA PRO A 108 6.08 20.43 -0.50
C PRO A 108 6.50 20.51 -1.97
N THR A 109 5.84 19.71 -2.80
CA THR A 109 6.07 19.73 -4.26
C THR A 109 5.58 21.03 -4.90
N HIS A 110 4.57 21.67 -4.31
CA HIS A 110 3.99 22.95 -4.72
C HIS A 110 4.04 23.99 -3.58
N PRO A 111 5.19 24.65 -3.34
CA PRO A 111 5.35 25.63 -2.27
C PRO A 111 4.36 26.81 -2.35
N GLU A 112 3.94 27.17 -3.56
CA GLU A 112 2.95 28.22 -3.82
C GLU A 112 1.57 27.93 -3.21
N TRP A 113 1.23 26.66 -2.96
CA TRP A 113 -0.05 26.25 -2.39
C TRP A 113 -0.12 26.35 -0.87
N VAL A 114 1.03 26.45 -0.19
CA VAL A 114 1.12 26.36 1.27
C VAL A 114 0.24 27.39 1.98
N LYS A 115 0.20 28.63 1.47
CA LYS A 115 -0.57 29.71 2.09
C LYS A 115 -2.08 29.46 2.04
N GLU A 116 -2.58 29.01 0.89
CA GLU A 116 -4.00 28.64 0.74
C GLU A 116 -4.31 27.36 1.52
N GLY A 117 -3.41 26.39 1.46
CA GLY A 117 -3.48 25.13 2.20
C GLY A 117 -3.62 25.35 3.70
N HIS A 118 -2.85 26.27 4.28
CA HIS A 118 -2.97 26.67 5.68
C HIS A 118 -4.36 27.21 6.00
N THR A 119 -4.92 28.07 5.14
CA THR A 119 -6.26 28.64 5.35
C THR A 119 -7.34 27.56 5.38
N PHE A 120 -7.29 26.62 4.42
CA PHE A 120 -8.20 25.48 4.40
C PHE A 120 -7.99 24.55 5.60
N TYR A 121 -6.73 24.31 5.98
CA TYR A 121 -6.39 23.48 7.12
C TYR A 121 -6.97 24.03 8.43
N ILE A 122 -6.81 25.32 8.71
CA ILE A 122 -7.37 25.94 9.92
C ILE A 122 -8.89 25.77 9.97
N SER A 123 -9.55 25.96 8.83
CA SER A 123 -11.02 25.90 8.74
C SER A 123 -11.56 24.47 8.87
N ASN A 124 -10.87 23.49 8.29
CA ASN A 124 -11.41 22.14 8.08
C ASN A 124 -10.76 21.07 8.97
N CYS A 125 -9.53 21.28 9.42
CA CYS A 125 -8.68 20.25 10.04
C CYS A 125 -8.20 20.65 11.44
N GLY A 126 -7.96 21.94 11.67
CA GLY A 126 -7.39 22.47 12.92
C GLY A 126 -8.21 22.17 14.17
N GLY A 127 -9.54 22.01 14.04
CA GLY A 127 -10.40 21.64 15.17
C GLY A 127 -10.09 20.27 15.79
N CYS A 128 -9.59 19.32 14.98
CA CYS A 128 -9.25 17.96 15.45
C CYS A 128 -7.74 17.76 15.55
N HIS A 129 -6.99 18.24 14.56
CA HIS A 129 -5.54 18.07 14.50
C HIS A 129 -4.76 19.19 15.21
N GLY A 130 -5.45 20.20 15.75
CA GLY A 130 -4.84 21.41 16.30
C GLY A 130 -4.39 22.37 15.19
N GLU A 131 -4.39 23.67 15.45
CA GLU A 131 -3.90 24.66 14.47
C GLU A 131 -2.41 24.46 14.15
N ASP A 132 -1.65 23.93 15.12
CA ASP A 132 -0.23 23.59 14.99
C ASP A 132 0.03 22.14 14.55
N GLY A 133 -1.03 21.37 14.28
CA GLY A 133 -0.93 20.00 13.79
C GLY A 133 -0.51 18.94 14.80
N LYS A 134 -0.39 19.26 16.09
CA LYS A 134 0.07 18.29 17.09
C LYS A 134 -0.98 17.25 17.53
N GLY A 135 -2.22 17.44 17.11
CA GLY A 135 -3.35 16.61 17.53
C GLY A 135 -3.61 16.69 19.03
N ILE A 136 -4.32 15.68 19.54
CA ILE A 136 -4.67 15.57 20.96
C ILE A 136 -4.28 14.18 21.44
N HIS A 137 -3.26 14.10 22.30
CA HIS A 137 -2.74 12.91 23.02
C HIS A 137 -3.44 11.57 22.76
N GLY A 138 -3.23 10.98 21.57
CA GLY A 138 -3.76 9.66 21.23
C GLY A 138 -5.16 9.63 20.62
N THR A 139 -5.95 10.69 20.79
CA THR A 139 -7.28 10.88 20.17
C THR A 139 -7.18 11.26 18.70
N PHE A 140 -6.28 12.18 18.35
CA PHE A 140 -6.01 12.59 16.98
C PHE A 140 -4.50 12.53 16.65
N PRO A 141 -4.10 12.35 15.38
CA PRO A 141 -2.70 12.29 14.99
C PRO A 141 -1.94 13.59 15.24
N ASP A 142 -0.68 13.42 15.63
CA ASP A 142 0.37 14.44 15.56
C ASP A 142 0.96 14.43 14.15
N LEU A 143 0.58 15.44 13.35
CA LEU A 143 0.98 15.61 11.96
C LEU A 143 2.37 16.26 11.81
N THR A 144 3.01 16.64 12.92
CA THR A 144 4.36 17.24 12.92
C THR A 144 5.47 16.20 12.87
N ARG A 145 5.11 14.91 13.02
CA ARG A 145 6.08 13.81 13.03
C ARG A 145 6.55 13.46 11.63
N GLU A 146 7.79 12.99 11.55
CA GLU A 146 8.40 12.59 10.28
C GLU A 146 7.69 11.39 9.63
N THR A 147 7.28 10.42 10.45
CA THR A 147 6.43 9.29 10.05
C THR A 147 4.96 9.68 10.10
N LEU A 148 4.52 10.41 9.08
CA LEU A 148 3.10 10.46 8.70
C LEU A 148 2.65 9.14 8.08
N LEU A 149 3.62 8.33 7.63
CA LEU A 149 3.47 6.96 7.19
C LEU A 149 3.19 6.07 8.40
N GLY A 150 1.91 5.75 8.61
CA GLY A 150 1.43 4.66 9.47
C GLY A 150 2.21 4.52 10.76
N ILE A 151 1.89 5.40 11.73
CA ILE A 151 2.37 5.38 13.13
C ILE A 151 2.86 3.99 13.49
N GLU A 152 4.18 3.82 13.44
CA GLU A 152 4.83 2.55 13.70
C GLU A 152 4.38 2.08 15.08
N ARG A 153 3.50 1.07 15.07
CA ARG A 153 2.85 0.45 16.25
C ARG A 153 2.88 1.32 17.51
N ARG A 154 1.79 2.08 17.73
CA ARG A 154 1.37 2.31 19.12
C ARG A 154 1.09 0.98 19.80
#